data_AF-A0A520HXL5-F1
#
_entry.id   AF-A0A520HXL5-F1
#
_cell.length_a   1.000
_cell.length_b   1.000
_cell.length_c   1.000
_cell.angle_alpha   90.00
_cell.angle_beta   90.00
_cell.angle_gamma   90.00
#
_symmetry.space_group_name_H-M   'P 1'
#
loop_
_entity.id
_entity.type
_entity.pdbx_description
1 polymer ?
#
loop_
_entity_poly.entity_id
_entity_poly.type
_entity_poly.pdbx_seq_one_letter_code
_entity_poly.pdbx_strand_id
1 'polypeptide(L)'
;MDERGFELWGLPWRAEVTFEELSAHIHPSDRDRVHSAFAATRAVLGSYETDFRIMIGEEVRWISARGQGEDVGIVGRTMFGIFLDVTGRKQAEEGNELLAGEMSHRVKNLLAIASGLTAITSRTAPNTQDMARELT
;
A
#
# COMPACT_ATOMS: atom_id res chain seq x y z
N MET A 1 -13.19 -21.85 4.25
CA MET A 1 -12.40 -21.26 3.15
C MET A 1 -12.55 -22.18 1.95
N ASP A 2 -12.68 -21.64 0.74
CA ASP A 2 -12.81 -22.42 -0.51
C ASP A 2 -11.42 -22.73 -1.12
N GLU A 3 -11.39 -23.53 -2.19
CA GLU A 3 -10.14 -24.03 -2.80
C GLU A 3 -9.22 -22.89 -3.27
N ARG A 4 -9.81 -21.85 -3.85
CA ARG A 4 -9.09 -20.64 -4.27
C ARG A 4 -8.45 -19.91 -3.09
N GLY A 5 -9.11 -19.89 -1.94
CA GLY A 5 -8.52 -19.38 -0.71
C GLY A 5 -7.27 -20.18 -0.31
N PHE A 6 -7.32 -21.51 -0.34
CA PHE A 6 -6.13 -22.31 -0.01
C PHE A 6 -4.98 -22.07 -0.99
N GLU A 7 -5.27 -21.98 -2.29
CA GLU A 7 -4.29 -21.66 -3.34
C GLU A 7 -3.65 -20.28 -3.12
N LEU A 8 -4.46 -19.26 -2.83
CA LEU A 8 -3.99 -17.90 -2.54
C LEU A 8 -3.00 -17.87 -1.38
N TRP A 9 -3.25 -18.67 -0.35
CA TRP A 9 -2.42 -18.77 0.86
C TRP A 9 -1.25 -19.76 0.71
N GLY A 10 -1.11 -20.44 -0.44
CA GLY A 10 -0.08 -21.46 -0.66
C GLY A 10 -0.24 -22.70 0.24
N LEU A 11 -1.45 -22.97 0.72
CA LEU A 11 -1.76 -24.08 1.61
C LEU A 11 -2.34 -25.27 0.83
N PRO A 12 -2.06 -26.52 1.25
CA PRO A 12 -2.74 -27.67 0.68
C PRO A 12 -4.24 -27.63 1.03
N TRP A 13 -5.09 -28.01 0.08
CA TRP A 13 -6.54 -28.04 0.27
C TRP A 13 -6.96 -28.93 1.44
N ARG A 14 -7.84 -28.40 2.31
CA ARG A 14 -8.39 -29.09 3.48
C ARG A 14 -9.82 -28.62 3.74
N ALA A 15 -10.58 -29.41 4.52
CA ALA A 15 -11.93 -29.05 4.92
C ALA A 15 -11.98 -27.78 5.79
N GLU A 16 -10.96 -27.59 6.65
CA GLU A 16 -10.89 -26.48 7.60
C GLU A 16 -9.46 -25.95 7.68
N VAL A 17 -9.34 -24.67 8.03
CA VAL A 17 -8.08 -23.98 8.33
C VAL A 17 -8.33 -23.02 9.50
N THR A 18 -7.40 -22.99 10.45
CA THR A 18 -7.54 -22.14 11.63
C THR A 18 -6.98 -20.74 11.39
N PHE A 19 -7.42 -19.76 12.19
CA PHE A 19 -6.86 -18.42 12.17
C PHE A 19 -5.36 -18.40 12.49
N GLU A 20 -4.91 -19.31 13.36
CA GLU A 20 -3.50 -19.44 13.77
C GLU A 20 -2.63 -19.96 12.61
N GLU A 21 -3.13 -20.93 11.84
CA GLU A 21 -2.46 -21.44 10.63
C GLU A 21 -2.29 -20.34 9.58
N LEU A 22 -3.32 -19.53 9.34
CA LEU A 22 -3.23 -18.37 8.44
C LEU A 22 -2.29 -17.31 9.01
N SER A 23 -2.40 -17.00 10.30
CA SER A 23 -1.57 -15.98 10.97
C SER A 23 -0.07 -16.30 10.92
N ALA A 24 0.31 -17.58 10.89
CA ALA A 24 1.71 -17.99 10.73
C ALA A 24 2.33 -17.50 9.41
N HIS A 25 1.51 -17.35 8.36
CA HIS A 25 1.94 -16.89 7.03
C HIS A 25 1.99 -15.37 6.93
N ILE A 26 1.43 -14.63 7.88
CA ILE A 26 1.49 -13.16 7.87
C ILE A 26 2.94 -12.71 8.08
N HIS A 27 3.37 -11.75 7.26
CA HIS A 27 4.68 -11.13 7.36
C HIS A 27 4.92 -10.63 8.80
N PRO A 28 6.10 -10.89 9.41
CA PRO A 28 6.34 -10.61 10.84
C PRO A 28 5.99 -9.17 11.27
N SER A 29 6.31 -8.17 10.44
CA SER A 29 6.00 -6.76 10.71
C SER A 29 4.51 -6.42 10.72
N ASP A 30 3.65 -7.25 10.14
CA ASP A 30 2.22 -6.99 10.02
C ASP A 30 1.40 -7.77 11.08
N ARG A 31 1.98 -8.78 11.74
CA ARG A 31 1.28 -9.73 12.63
C ARG A 31 0.49 -9.04 13.74
N ASP A 32 1.14 -8.20 14.53
CA ASP A 32 0.50 -7.56 15.70
C ASP A 32 -0.65 -6.64 15.28
N ARG A 33 -0.45 -5.89 14.20
CA ARG A 33 -1.46 -4.99 13.62
C ARG A 33 -2.66 -5.79 13.11
N VAL A 34 -2.42 -6.86 12.36
CA VAL A 34 -3.48 -7.69 11.78
C VAL A 34 -4.25 -8.43 12.88
N HIS A 35 -3.55 -9.00 13.86
CA HIS A 35 -4.18 -9.64 15.01
C HIS A 35 -5.11 -8.68 15.76
N SER A 36 -4.64 -7.46 16.02
CA SER A 36 -5.42 -6.42 16.69
C SER A 36 -6.66 -6.02 15.88
N ALA A 37 -6.53 -5.89 14.56
CA ALA A 37 -7.65 -5.57 13.67
C ALA A 37 -8.71 -6.68 13.69
N PHE A 38 -8.32 -7.94 13.54
CA PHE A 38 -9.24 -9.07 13.63
C PHE A 38 -9.90 -9.20 15.01
N ALA A 39 -9.17 -8.96 16.09
CA ALA A 39 -9.73 -8.96 17.45
C ALA A 39 -10.80 -7.87 17.63
N ALA A 40 -10.55 -6.66 17.10
CA ALA A 40 -11.51 -5.55 17.17
C ALA A 40 -12.81 -5.85 16.41
N THR A 41 -12.72 -6.49 15.23
CA THR A 41 -13.89 -6.91 14.45
C THR A 41 -14.76 -7.92 15.18
N ARG A 42 -14.19 -8.77 16.03
CA ARG A 42 -14.96 -9.72 16.84
C ARG A 42 -15.70 -9.05 17.99
N ALA A 43 -15.27 -7.86 18.41
CA ALA A 43 -15.83 -7.13 19.54
C ALA A 43 -16.92 -6.12 19.12
N VAL A 44 -16.94 -5.69 17.86
CA VAL A 44 -17.86 -4.65 17.36
C VAL A 44 -18.48 -5.10 16.05
N LEU A 45 -19.81 -5.05 15.96
CA LEU A 45 -20.54 -5.23 14.70
C LEU A 45 -20.04 -4.23 13.66
N GLY A 46 -19.51 -4.72 12.55
CA GLY A 46 -18.99 -3.87 11.48
C GLY A 46 -18.31 -4.64 10.35
N SER A 47 -18.11 -3.95 9.23
CA SER A 47 -17.20 -4.41 8.20
C SER A 47 -15.76 -4.27 8.69
N TYR A 48 -14.92 -5.25 8.35
CA TYR A 48 -13.48 -5.13 8.49
C TYR A 48 -12.84 -5.13 7.12
N GLU A 49 -11.88 -4.25 6.94
CA GLU A 49 -11.03 -4.18 5.77
C GLU A 49 -9.60 -3.95 6.24
N THR A 50 -8.70 -4.86 5.88
CA THR A 50 -7.28 -4.70 6.21
C THR A 50 -6.40 -5.29 5.13
N ASP A 51 -5.43 -4.50 4.69
CA ASP A 51 -4.37 -4.93 3.78
C ASP A 51 -3.16 -5.36 4.61
N PHE A 52 -2.58 -6.51 4.29
CA PHE A 52 -1.37 -7.03 4.92
C PHE A 52 -0.58 -7.94 3.99
N ARG A 53 0.67 -8.19 4.35
CA ARG A 53 1.54 -9.07 3.59
C ARG A 53 1.50 -10.49 4.14
N ILE A 54 1.48 -11.46 3.25
CA ILE A 54 1.73 -12.87 3.55
C ILE A 54 3.05 -13.31 2.91
N MET A 55 3.65 -14.34 3.50
CA MET A 55 4.85 -15.02 3.03
C MET A 55 4.48 -16.39 2.48
N ILE A 56 4.83 -16.64 1.21
CA ILE A 56 4.74 -17.97 0.60
C ILE A 56 6.16 -18.37 0.23
N GLY A 57 6.82 -19.12 1.11
CA GLY A 57 8.26 -19.30 1.05
C GLY A 57 8.98 -17.96 1.27
N GLU A 58 9.75 -17.52 0.27
CA GLU A 58 10.43 -16.21 0.26
C GLU A 58 9.61 -15.12 -0.46
N GLU A 59 8.51 -15.48 -1.14
CA GLU A 59 7.68 -14.54 -1.87
C GLU A 59 6.75 -13.76 -0.93
N VAL A 60 6.68 -12.44 -1.11
CA VAL A 60 5.76 -11.55 -0.40
C VAL A 60 4.57 -11.25 -1.30
N ARG A 61 3.35 -11.52 -0.81
CA ARG A 61 2.10 -11.11 -1.47
C ARG A 61 1.29 -10.18 -0.59
N TRP A 62 0.65 -9.19 -1.20
CA TRP A 62 -0.31 -8.32 -0.53
C TRP A 62 -1.71 -8.91 -0.61
N ILE A 63 -2.31 -9.11 0.55
CA ILE A 63 -3.67 -9.61 0.69
C ILE A 63 -4.54 -8.51 1.28
N SER A 64 -5.68 -8.27 0.64
CA SER A 64 -6.76 -7.48 1.20
C SER A 64 -7.79 -8.43 1.79
N ALA A 65 -7.96 -8.39 3.11
CA ALA A 65 -8.99 -9.13 3.81
C ALA A 65 -10.19 -8.22 4.03
N ARG A 66 -11.36 -8.68 3.57
CA ARG A 66 -12.63 -7.97 3.75
C ARG A 66 -13.68 -8.92 4.29
N GLY A 67 -14.44 -8.50 5.28
CA GLY A 67 -15.58 -9.28 5.74
C GLY A 67 -16.50 -8.50 6.68
N GLN A 68 -17.51 -9.17 7.20
CA GLN A 68 -18.51 -8.57 8.05
C GLN A 68 -18.71 -9.43 9.29
N GLY A 69 -18.53 -8.84 10.48
CA GLY A 69 -18.89 -9.45 11.74
C GLY A 69 -20.36 -9.22 12.03
N GLU A 70 -21.24 -10.13 11.59
CA GLU A 70 -22.62 -10.17 12.09
C GLU A 70 -22.73 -11.26 13.15
N ASP A 71 -23.41 -10.99 14.27
CA ASP A 71 -23.80 -12.00 15.27
C ASP A 71 -24.72 -13.10 14.66
N VAL A 72 -25.27 -12.85 13.47
CA VAL A 72 -26.02 -13.83 12.65
C VAL A 72 -25.09 -14.64 11.72
N GLY A 73 -23.94 -14.08 11.32
CA GLY A 73 -22.88 -14.76 10.58
C GLY A 73 -21.88 -15.49 11.49
N ILE A 74 -21.81 -15.13 12.77
CA ILE A 74 -21.04 -15.83 13.80
C ILE A 74 -21.93 -16.93 14.40
N VAL A 75 -22.32 -17.91 13.59
CA VAL A 75 -22.84 -19.16 14.14
C VAL A 75 -21.64 -19.94 14.67
N GLY A 76 -21.46 -19.92 15.99
CA GLY A 76 -20.42 -20.71 16.65
C GLY A 76 -18.98 -20.20 16.49
N ARG A 77 -18.75 -18.86 16.41
CA ARG A 77 -17.42 -18.20 16.28
C ARG A 77 -16.79 -18.19 14.88
N THR A 78 -17.54 -18.55 13.83
CA THR A 78 -17.08 -18.54 12.44
C THR A 78 -17.17 -17.13 11.83
N MET A 79 -16.07 -16.60 11.28
CA MET A 79 -16.09 -15.32 10.54
C MET A 79 -16.18 -15.58 9.03
N PHE A 80 -17.04 -14.83 8.35
CA PHE A 80 -17.14 -14.82 6.90
C PHE A 80 -16.39 -13.61 6.32
N GLY A 81 -15.62 -13.86 5.26
CA GLY A 81 -14.84 -12.83 4.56
C GLY A 81 -14.21 -13.38 3.30
N ILE A 82 -13.65 -12.47 2.51
CA ILE A 82 -12.90 -12.76 1.30
C ILE A 82 -11.46 -12.28 1.47
N PHE A 83 -10.55 -13.00 0.84
CA PHE A 83 -9.16 -12.61 0.66
C PHE A 83 -8.94 -12.31 -0.82
N LEU A 84 -8.34 -11.17 -1.11
CA LEU A 84 -8.04 -10.73 -2.46
C LEU A 84 -6.55 -10.49 -2.60
N ASP A 85 -5.92 -11.07 -3.62
CA ASP A 85 -4.57 -10.69 -4.00
C ASP A 85 -4.59 -9.27 -4.58
N VAL A 86 -3.90 -8.35 -3.90
CA VAL A 86 -3.75 -6.96 -4.31
C VAL A 86 -2.29 -6.60 -4.56
N THR A 87 -1.42 -7.60 -4.73
CA THR A 87 0.03 -7.43 -4.95
C THR A 87 0.31 -6.55 -6.15
N GLY A 88 -0.30 -6.83 -7.30
CA GLY A 88 -0.10 -6.03 -8.51
C GLY A 88 -0.56 -4.58 -8.36
N ARG A 89 -1.68 -4.35 -7.65
CA ARG A 89 -2.17 -3.00 -7.35
C ARG A 89 -1.19 -2.24 -6.46
N LYS A 90 -0.70 -2.88 -5.38
CA LYS A 90 0.25 -2.26 -4.44
C LYS A 90 1.60 -1.93 -5.09
N GLN A 91 2.12 -2.82 -5.92
CA GLN A 91 3.35 -2.57 -6.68
C GLN A 91 3.19 -1.40 -7.67
N ALA A 92 2.03 -1.28 -8.32
CA ALA A 92 1.75 -0.15 -9.21
C ALA A 92 1.62 1.18 -8.44
N GLU A 93 0.98 1.16 -7.26
CA GLU A 93 0.90 2.32 -6.35
C GLU A 93 2.31 2.80 -5.95
N GLU A 94 3.16 1.89 -5.46
CA GLU A 94 4.55 2.19 -5.06
C GLU A 94 5.39 2.73 -6.23
N GLY A 95 5.26 2.15 -7.42
CA GLY A 95 5.97 2.62 -8.62
C GLY A 95 5.56 4.04 -9.02
N ASN A 96 4.27 4.36 -8.95
CA ASN A 96 3.77 5.70 -9.26
C ASN A 96 4.25 6.75 -8.25
N GLU A 97 4.26 6.43 -6.96
CA GLU A 97 4.78 7.33 -5.92
C GLU A 97 6.27 7.62 -6.11
N LEU A 98 7.08 6.61 -6.45
CA LEU A 98 8.50 6.78 -6.73
C LEU A 98 8.73 7.73 -7.91
N LEU A 99 8.02 7.52 -9.03
CA LEU A 99 8.10 8.37 -10.21
C LEU A 99 7.66 9.81 -9.91
N ALA A 100 6.58 9.99 -9.15
CA ALA A 100 6.11 11.32 -8.74
C ALA A 100 7.15 12.04 -7.85
N GLY A 101 7.79 11.31 -6.93
CA GLY A 101 8.88 11.82 -6.11
C GLY A 101 10.08 12.28 -6.94
N GLU A 102 10.49 11.48 -7.92
CA GLU A 102 11.58 11.83 -8.83
C GLU A 102 11.24 13.07 -9.69
N MET A 103 10.02 13.12 -10.23
CA MET A 103 9.55 14.29 -10.99
C MET A 103 9.56 15.56 -10.13
N SER A 104 9.07 15.49 -8.90
CA SER A 104 9.09 16.62 -7.96
C SER A 104 10.52 17.11 -7.70
N HIS A 105 11.46 16.18 -7.52
CA HIS A 105 12.87 16.50 -7.35
C HIS A 105 13.45 17.20 -8.59
N ARG A 106 13.18 16.69 -9.78
CA ARG A 106 13.66 17.29 -11.04
C ARG A 106 13.09 18.70 -11.27
N VAL A 107 11.81 18.91 -10.96
CA VAL A 107 11.18 20.25 -11.03
C VAL A 107 11.88 21.23 -10.09
N LYS A 108 12.17 20.83 -8.84
CA LYS A 108 12.91 21.67 -7.88
C LYS A 108 14.30 22.06 -8.42
N ASN A 109 15.02 21.12 -9.02
CA ASN A 109 16.33 21.39 -9.61
C ASN A 109 16.26 22.40 -10.77
N LEU A 110 15.30 22.24 -11.68
CA LEU A 110 15.11 23.16 -12.81
C LEU A 110 14.73 24.57 -12.32
N LEU A 111 13.86 24.69 -11.33
CA LEU A 111 13.49 25.97 -10.74
C LEU A 111 14.68 26.65 -10.05
N ALA A 112 15.54 25.88 -9.38
CA ALA A 112 16.76 26.41 -8.77
C ALA A 112 17.74 26.95 -9.82
N ILE A 113 17.92 26.22 -10.94
CA ILE A 113 18.75 26.66 -12.06
C ILE A 113 18.19 27.94 -12.69
N ALA A 114 16.89 27.97 -13.00
CA ALA A 114 16.24 29.13 -13.60
C ALA A 114 16.36 30.36 -12.69
N SER A 115 16.15 30.18 -11.38
CA SER A 115 16.29 31.26 -10.40
C SER A 115 17.74 31.75 -10.30
N GLY A 116 18.71 30.83 -10.38
CA GLY A 116 20.14 31.17 -10.46
C GLY A 116 20.48 31.98 -11.70
N LEU A 117 20.00 31.56 -12.87
CA LEU A 117 20.20 32.28 -14.15
C LEU A 117 19.60 33.69 -14.08
N THR A 118 18.36 33.84 -13.60
CA THR A 118 17.71 35.16 -13.40
C THR A 118 18.50 36.05 -12.45
N ALA A 119 19.05 35.49 -11.37
CA ALA A 119 19.87 36.26 -10.43
C ALA A 119 21.21 36.70 -11.04
N ILE A 120 21.80 35.88 -11.92
CA ILE A 120 23.02 36.22 -12.65
C ILE A 120 22.74 37.34 -13.66
N THR A 121 21.74 37.18 -14.53
CA THR A 121 21.39 38.19 -15.54
C THR A 121 20.94 39.51 -14.91
N SER A 122 20.21 39.45 -13.78
CA SER A 122 19.85 40.65 -13.00
C SER A 122 21.07 41.44 -12.49
N ARG A 123 22.23 40.81 -12.27
CA ARG A 123 23.44 41.49 -11.79
C ARG A 123 24.25 42.12 -12.92
N THR A 124 24.20 41.55 -14.11
CA THR A 124 24.94 42.04 -15.30
C THR A 124 24.13 43.01 -16.16
N ALA A 125 22.80 42.91 -16.16
CA ALA A 125 21.96 43.78 -16.96
C ALA A 125 21.80 45.18 -16.30
N PRO A 126 22.05 46.28 -17.03
CA PRO A 126 21.95 47.64 -16.50
C PRO A 126 20.49 48.12 -16.31
N ASN A 127 19.52 47.45 -16.94
CA ASN A 127 18.09 47.73 -16.80
C ASN A 127 17.24 46.48 -17.10
N THR A 128 15.94 46.56 -16.81
CA THR A 128 14.99 45.44 -16.95
C THR A 128 14.71 45.02 -18.39
N GLN A 129 14.87 45.91 -19.38
CA GLN A 129 14.70 45.58 -20.80
C GLN A 129 15.86 44.73 -21.33
N ASP A 130 17.09 45.06 -20.94
CA ASP A 130 18.28 44.27 -21.29
C ASP A 130 18.25 42.89 -20.63
N MET A 131 17.80 42.81 -19.36
CA MET A 131 17.62 41.53 -18.67
C MET A 131 16.60 40.63 -19.37
N ALA A 132 15.47 41.18 -19.82
CA ALA A 132 14.45 40.42 -20.54
C ALA A 132 14.99 39.88 -21.88
N ARG A 133 15.86 40.65 -22.55
CA ARG A 133 16.48 40.26 -23.82
C ARG A 133 17.51 39.14 -23.67
N GLU A 134 18.17 39.03 -22.52
CA GLU A 134 19.14 37.94 -22.23
C GLU A 134 18.48 36.64 -21.74
N LEU A 135 17.22 36.68 -21.29
CA LEU A 135 16.47 35.54 -20.75
C LEU A 135 15.52 34.86 -21.77
N THR A 136 15.33 35.44 -22.95
CA THR A 136 14.42 34.94 -24.00
C THR A 136 15.22 34.42 -25.19
#